data_AF-F0LMS6-F1
#
_entry.id   AF-F0LMS6-F1
#
_cell.length_a   1.000
_cell.length_b   1.000
_cell.length_c   1.000
_cell.angle_alpha   90.00
_cell.angle_beta   90.00
_cell.angle_gamma   90.00
#
_symmetry.space_group_name_H-M   'P 1'
#
loop_
_entity.id
_entity.type
_entity.pdbx_description
1 polymer ?
#
loop_
_entity_poly.entity_id
_entity_poly.type
_entity_poly.pdbx_seq_one_letter_code
_entity_poly.pdbx_strand_id
1 'polypeptide(L)' 'MSIKPNWQSALNKFLKDWKDKDFVEAALLTGNHAVGVQTKYSDVDVYIVLSDKVDWRKRGIVIDGVLIEYLANPVS' A
#
# COMPACT_ATOMS: atom_id res chain seq x y z
N MET A 1 5.51 23.43 14.74
CA MET A 1 4.56 23.10 13.65
C MET A 1 4.53 21.59 13.50
N SER A 2 3.38 20.95 13.61
CA SER A 2 3.25 19.51 13.28
C SER A 2 3.25 19.39 11.76
N ILE A 3 4.23 18.69 11.20
CA ILE A 3 4.25 18.35 9.77
C ILE A 3 3.07 17.41 9.53
N LYS A 4 2.12 17.81 8.67
CA LYS A 4 1.02 16.93 8.29
C LYS A 4 1.60 15.70 7.59
N PRO A 5 1.16 14.48 7.96
CA PRO A 5 1.58 13.27 7.26
C PRO A 5 1.27 13.39 5.76
N ASN A 6 2.26 13.13 4.91
CA ASN A 6 2.09 13.10 3.46
C ASN A 6 1.92 11.64 3.03
N TRP A 7 0.69 11.27 2.69
CA TRP A 7 0.35 9.89 2.35
C TRP A 7 1.07 9.39 1.10
N GLN A 8 1.31 10.24 0.09
CA GLN A 8 2.06 9.85 -1.10
C GLN A 8 3.53 9.53 -0.77
N SER A 9 4.13 10.30 0.15
CA SER A 9 5.49 10.03 0.62
C SER A 9 5.56 8.70 1.39
N ALA A 10 4.59 8.44 2.27
CA ALA A 10 4.51 7.18 3.01
C ALA A 10 4.29 5.99 2.06
N LEU A 11 3.41 6.14 1.06
CA LEU A 11 3.17 5.14 0.03
C LEU A 11 4.42 4.87 -0.81
N ASN A 12 5.16 5.90 -1.23
CA ASN A 12 6.40 5.70 -1.98
C ASN A 12 7.47 4.97 -1.16
N LYS A 13 7.56 5.24 0.15
CA LYS A 13 8.44 4.48 1.06
C LYS A 13 8.00 3.03 1.18
N PHE A 14 6.70 2.78 1.34
CA PHE A 14 6.13 1.45 1.35
C PHE A 14 6.47 0.67 0.07
N LEU A 15 6.20 1.26 -1.10
CA LEU A 15 6.40 0.60 -2.40
C LEU A 15 7.87 0.34 -2.74
N LYS A 16 8.82 1.04 -2.10
CA LYS A 16 10.25 0.80 -2.29
C LYS A 16 10.64 -0.65 -1.97
N ASP A 17 9.99 -1.24 -0.97
CA ASP A 17 10.26 -2.63 -0.57
C ASP A 17 9.57 -3.65 -1.50
N TRP A 18 8.67 -3.23 -2.39
CA TRP A 18 7.91 -4.10 -3.29
C TRP A 18 8.37 -4.04 -4.74
N LYS A 19 8.76 -2.85 -5.22
CA LYS A 19 8.98 -2.58 -6.65
C LYS A 19 10.06 -3.43 -7.34
N ASP A 20 11.04 -3.93 -6.57
CA ASP A 20 12.19 -4.67 -7.11
C ASP A 20 12.05 -6.19 -6.86
N LYS A 21 10.87 -6.66 -6.46
CA LYS A 21 10.60 -8.09 -6.21
C LYS A 21 10.03 -8.73 -7.47
N ASP A 22 10.73 -9.70 -8.03
CA ASP A 22 10.35 -10.41 -9.27
C ASP A 22 8.98 -11.12 -9.20
N PHE A 23 8.49 -11.40 -7.99
CA PHE A 23 7.18 -12.03 -7.76
C PHE A 23 6.04 -11.01 -7.57
N VAL A 24 6.29 -9.71 -7.70
CA VAL A 24 5.28 -8.65 -7.62
C VAL A 24 4.96 -8.19 -9.03
N GLU A 25 3.71 -8.36 -9.46
CA GLU A 25 3.27 -8.02 -10.81
C GLU A 25 2.72 -6.59 -10.88
N ALA A 26 2.05 -6.14 -9.82
CA ALA A 26 1.48 -4.82 -9.73
C ALA A 26 1.22 -4.38 -8.28
N ALA A 27 1.11 -3.06 -8.10
CA ALA A 27 0.58 -2.45 -6.89
C ALA A 27 -0.52 -1.45 -7.28
N LEU A 28 -1.73 -1.65 -6.76
CA LEU A 28 -2.90 -0.83 -7.05
C LEU A 28 -3.23 0.01 -5.82
N LEU A 29 -3.33 1.33 -5.99
CA LEU A 29 -3.97 2.19 -5.01
C LEU A 29 -5.47 1.94 -5.08
N THR A 30 -6.10 1.68 -3.93
CA THR A 30 -7.54 1.42 -3.82
C THR A 30 -8.16 2.32 -2.75
N GLY A 31 -9.44 2.09 -2.43
CA GLY A 31 -10.11 2.80 -1.35
C GLY A 31 -10.24 4.31 -1.55
N ASN A 32 -10.35 5.03 -0.44
CA ASN A 32 -10.75 6.44 -0.43
C ASN A 32 -9.76 7.36 -1.17
N HIS A 33 -8.46 7.08 -1.04
CA HIS A 33 -7.41 7.84 -1.71
C HIS A 33 -7.40 7.63 -3.23
N ALA A 34 -7.83 6.46 -3.72
CA ALA A 34 -7.92 6.18 -5.16
C ALA A 34 -9.04 6.99 -5.84
N VAL A 35 -10.14 7.26 -5.13
CA VAL A 35 -11.32 7.95 -5.67
C VAL A 35 -11.44 9.42 -5.24
N GLY A 36 -10.48 9.92 -4.45
CA GLY A 36 -10.41 11.34 -4.08
C GLY A 36 -11.37 11.78 -2.96
N VAL A 37 -11.91 10.83 -2.17
CA VAL A 37 -12.88 11.11 -1.08
C VAL A 37 -12.28 10.94 0.32
N GLN A 38 -10.95 10.80 0.40
CA GLN A 38 -10.23 10.63 1.66
C GLN A 38 -10.41 11.80 2.63
N THR A 39 -10.34 11.50 3.92
CA THR A 39 -10.27 12.49 5.00
C THR A 39 -8.89 12.46 5.65
N LYS A 40 -8.64 13.35 6.61
CA LYS A 40 -7.40 13.32 7.41
C LYS A 40 -7.25 12.07 8.29
N TYR A 41 -8.30 11.25 8.42
CA TYR A 41 -8.30 10.01 9.18
C TYR A 41 -8.29 8.76 8.30
N SER A 42 -8.31 8.93 6.97
CA SER A 42 -8.24 7.81 6.04
C SER A 42 -6.85 7.18 6.06
N ASP A 43 -6.85 5.86 5.99
CA ASP A 43 -5.71 5.02 5.62
C ASP A 43 -5.47 5.04 4.12
N VAL A 44 -4.35 4.46 3.70
CA VAL A 44 -4.00 4.24 2.30
C VAL A 44 -4.12 2.75 1.99
N ASP A 45 -5.13 2.39 1.22
CA ASP A 45 -5.37 1.01 0.81
C ASP A 45 -4.55 0.62 -0.43
N VAL A 46 -3.77 -0.45 -0.34
CA VAL A 46 -2.94 -0.96 -1.43
C VAL A 46 -3.21 -2.44 -1.70
N TYR A 47 -3.52 -2.78 -2.95
CA TYR A 47 -3.57 -4.18 -3.40
C TYR A 47 -2.29 -4.53 -4.16
N ILE A 48 -1.48 -5.41 -3.58
CA ILE A 48 -0.30 -5.97 -4.23
C ILE A 48 -0.69 -7.26 -4.94
N VAL A 49 -0.47 -7.30 -6.25
CA VAL A 49 -0.66 -8.47 -7.09
C VAL A 49 0.65 -9.26 -7.08
N LEU A 50 0.59 -10.51 -6.61
CA LEU A 50 1.73 -11.44 -6.57
C LEU A 50 1.62 -12.45 -7.71
N SER A 51 2.76 -12.99 -8.14
CA SER A 51 2.78 -14.16 -9.03
C SER A 51 2.14 -15.37 -8.35
N ASP A 52 1.64 -16.31 -9.15
CA ASP A 52 1.07 -17.62 -8.75
C ASP A 52 1.99 -18.50 -7.88
N LYS A 53 3.28 -18.18 -7.79
CA LYS A 53 4.29 -18.90 -6.99
C LYS A 53 4.32 -18.54 -5.50
N VAL A 54 3.41 -17.70 -5.02
CA VAL A 54 3.43 -17.15 -3.66
C VAL A 54 2.16 -17.51 -2.88
N ASP A 55 2.30 -18.14 -1.71
CA ASP A 55 1.18 -18.71 -0.93
C ASP A 55 0.85 -17.97 0.38
N TRP A 56 1.48 -16.82 0.64
CA TRP A 56 1.29 -16.07 1.88
C TRP A 56 0.42 -14.83 1.70
N ARG A 57 -0.19 -14.39 2.81
CA ARG A 57 -0.96 -13.14 2.93
C ARG A 57 -0.34 -12.28 4.03
N LYS A 58 -0.32 -10.96 3.84
CA LYS A 58 0.12 -10.00 4.86
C LYS A 58 -0.80 -8.79 4.86
N ARG A 59 -0.97 -8.16 6.03
CA ARG A 59 -1.92 -7.05 6.23
C ARG A 59 -1.32 -5.94 7.08
N GLY A 60 -1.36 -4.72 6.55
CA GLY A 60 -1.13 -3.46 7.28
C GLY A 60 0.31 -3.15 7.69
N ILE A 61 0.68 -1.88 7.64
CA ILE A 61 1.88 -1.30 8.28
C ILE A 61 1.70 0.20 8.49
N VAL A 62 2.29 0.77 9.54
CA VAL A 62 2.35 2.23 9.75
C VAL A 62 3.69 2.78 9.27
N ILE A 63 3.66 3.80 8.42
CA ILE A 63 4.85 4.48 7.89
C ILE A 63 4.67 5.99 8.03
N ASP A 64 5.59 6.66 8.73
CA ASP A 64 5.55 8.12 9.01
C ASP A 64 4.21 8.62 9.59
N GLY A 65 3.55 7.80 10.41
CA GLY A 65 2.24 8.15 10.98
C GLY A 65 1.06 8.01 10.02
N VAL A 66 1.26 7.45 8.83
CA VAL A 66 0.21 7.05 7.88
C VAL A 66 0.01 5.54 7.99
N LEU A 67 -1.23 5.11 8.17
CA LEU A 67 -1.60 3.70 8.08
C LEU A 67 -1.68 3.32 6.59
N ILE A 68 -0.83 2.39 6.17
CA ILE A 68 -0.94 1.73 4.88
C ILE A 68 -1.61 0.38 5.13
N GLU A 69 -2.88 0.23 4.78
CA GLU A 69 -3.53 -1.06 4.75
C GLU A 69 -3.23 -1.72 3.41
N TYR A 70 -2.79 -2.98 3.43
CA TYR A 70 -2.51 -3.67 2.19
C TYR A 70 -2.93 -5.12 2.20
N LEU A 71 -3.26 -5.61 1.02
CA LEU A 71 -3.51 -7.01 0.72
C LEU A 71 -2.50 -7.44 -0.34
N ALA A 72 -1.82 -8.56 -0.12
CA ALA A 72 -0.95 -9.16 -1.10
C ALA A 72 -1.45 -10.57 -1.39
N ASN A 73 -1.85 -10.83 -2.63
CA ASN A 73 -2.42 -12.11 -3.04
C ASN A 73 -1.88 -12.53 -4.41
N PRO A 74 -1.71 -13.84 -4.67
CA PRO A 74 -1.44 -14.36 -6.00
C PRO A 74 -2.62 -14.09 -6.96
N VAL A 75 -2.32 -14.03 -8.26
CA VAL A 75 -3.33 -13.87 -9.34
C VAL A 75 -4.26 -15.09 -9.48
N SER A 76 -3.81 -16.28 -9.04
CA SER A 76 -4.54 -17.55 -9.14
C SER A 76 -4.66 -18.27 -7.81
#